data_AF-A0A9E3ES91-F1
#
_entry.id   AF-A0A9E3ES91-F1
#
_cell.length_a   1.000
_cell.length_b   1.000
_cell.length_c   1.000
_cell.angle_alpha   90.00
_cell.angle_beta   90.00
_cell.angle_gamma   90.00
#
_symmetry.space_group_name_H-M   'P 1'
#
loop_
_entity.id
_entity.type
_entity.pdbx_description
1 polymer ?
#
loop_
_entity_poly.entity_id
_entity_poly.type
_entity_poly.pdbx_seq_one_letter_code
_entity_poly.pdbx_strand_id
1 'polypeptide(L)'
;MRPPRYRFPDQVRTITRSMAARMVHDGAVATTPEELDAWVASAPDTRAALRRGGYGAAFTAHDLFPLFQVFVAEAEGSRGSAGSPQGSSQKRWLVALLVLLVVVLLVAVVAYTRR
;
A
#
# COMPACT_ATOMS: atom_id res chain seq x y z
N MET A 1 20.67 -28.93 -10.16
CA MET A 1 21.34 -28.06 -9.16
C MET A 1 20.55 -26.75 -9.08
N ARG A 2 20.06 -26.36 -7.90
CA ARG A 2 19.32 -25.09 -7.72
C ARG A 2 20.37 -23.97 -7.66
N PRO A 3 20.32 -22.92 -8.51
CA PRO A 3 21.29 -21.84 -8.42
C PRO A 3 21.21 -21.18 -7.03
N PRO A 4 22.34 -20.73 -6.47
CA PRO A 4 22.34 -20.00 -5.21
C PRO A 4 21.43 -18.78 -5.37
N ARG A 5 20.35 -18.73 -4.58
CA ARG A 5 19.46 -17.57 -4.56
C ARG A 5 20.31 -16.37 -4.14
N TYR A 6 20.47 -15.41 -5.05
CA TYR A 6 21.17 -14.17 -4.75
C TYR A 6 20.59 -13.57 -3.46
N ARG A 7 21.46 -13.35 -2.47
CA ARG A 7 21.04 -12.84 -1.17
C ARG A 7 21.00 -11.33 -1.27
N PHE A 8 19.80 -10.79 -1.51
CA PHE A 8 19.61 -9.35 -1.58
C PHE A 8 20.02 -8.66 -0.28
N PRO A 9 20.84 -7.61 -0.33
CA PRO A 9 21.11 -6.76 0.83
C PRO A 9 19.80 -6.22 1.43
N ASP A 10 19.78 -5.97 2.73
CA ASP A 10 18.56 -5.48 3.41
C ASP A 10 18.06 -4.15 2.86
N GLN A 11 18.97 -3.31 2.37
CA GLN A 11 18.60 -2.07 1.67
C GLN A 11 17.78 -2.36 0.40
N VAL A 12 18.20 -3.31 -0.43
CA VAL A 12 17.46 -3.71 -1.63
C VAL A 12 16.10 -4.27 -1.24
N ARG A 13 16.05 -5.16 -0.24
CA ARG A 13 14.78 -5.73 0.26
C ARG A 13 13.82 -4.65 0.74
N THR A 14 14.33 -3.64 1.45
CA THR A 14 13.52 -2.51 1.95
C THR A 14 12.96 -1.69 0.79
N ILE A 15 13.80 -1.35 -0.19
CA ILE A 15 13.37 -0.61 -1.39
C ILE A 15 12.32 -1.41 -2.17
N THR A 16 12.54 -2.71 -2.37
CA THR A 16 11.60 -3.58 -3.09
C THR A 16 10.26 -3.69 -2.37
N ARG A 17 10.27 -3.77 -1.03
CA ARG A 17 9.04 -3.76 -0.22
C ARG A 17 8.27 -2.45 -0.40
N SER A 18 8.94 -1.30 -0.30
CA SER A 18 8.29 0.01 -0.50
C SER A 18 7.73 0.17 -1.92
N MET A 19 8.47 -0.32 -2.92
CA MET A 19 8.02 -0.36 -4.31
C MET A 19 6.77 -1.23 -4.49
N ALA A 20 6.77 -2.44 -3.95
CA ALA A 20 5.60 -3.34 -3.99
C ALA A 20 4.37 -2.71 -3.32
N ALA A 21 4.54 -2.13 -2.13
CA ALA A 21 3.47 -1.45 -1.43
C ALA A 21 2.89 -0.29 -2.25
N ARG A 22 3.74 0.49 -2.94
CA ARG A 22 3.31 1.58 -3.83
C ARG A 22 2.53 1.07 -5.04
N MET A 23 3.04 0.07 -5.75
CA MET A 23 2.35 -0.49 -6.90
C MET A 23 1.00 -1.10 -6.53
N VAL A 24 0.94 -1.79 -5.38
CA VAL A 24 -0.31 -2.31 -4.81
C VAL A 24 -1.25 -1.15 -4.48
N HIS A 25 -0.75 -0.08 -3.83
CA HIS A 25 -1.50 1.14 -3.56
C HIS A 25 -2.14 1.73 -4.82
N ASP A 26 -1.34 1.89 -5.87
CA ASP A 26 -1.70 2.52 -7.13
C ASP A 26 -2.53 1.60 -8.05
N GLY A 27 -2.68 0.32 -7.72
CA GLY A 27 -3.39 -0.67 -8.56
C GLY A 27 -2.66 -1.04 -9.85
N ALA A 28 -1.34 -0.77 -9.93
CA ALA A 28 -0.49 -0.96 -11.10
C ALA A 28 0.65 -1.94 -10.79
N VAL A 29 0.29 -3.15 -10.34
CA VAL A 29 1.25 -4.20 -9.97
C VAL A 29 1.86 -4.82 -11.22
N ALA A 30 3.20 -4.83 -11.30
CA ALA A 30 3.91 -5.52 -12.36
C ALA A 30 3.67 -7.03 -12.30
N THR A 31 3.25 -7.61 -13.42
CA THR A 31 2.98 -9.05 -13.57
C THR A 31 4.12 -9.80 -14.23
N THR A 32 5.07 -9.08 -14.82
CA THR A 32 6.27 -9.64 -15.45
C THR A 32 7.55 -8.92 -14.98
N PRO A 33 8.73 -9.56 -15.07
CA PRO A 33 10.01 -8.89 -14.85
C PRO A 33 10.24 -7.67 -15.75
N GLU A 34 9.74 -7.71 -16.98
CA GLU A 34 9.87 -6.62 -17.97
C GLU A 34 9.04 -5.41 -17.56
N GLU A 35 7.80 -5.62 -17.10
CA GLU A 35 6.96 -4.56 -16.56
C GLU A 35 7.58 -3.94 -15.31
N LEU A 36 8.19 -4.78 -14.45
CA LEU A 36 8.91 -4.31 -13.28
C LEU A 36 10.12 -3.45 -13.68
N ASP A 37 10.90 -3.87 -14.67
CA ASP A 37 12.04 -3.10 -15.17
C ASP A 37 11.59 -1.77 -15.79
N ALA A 38 10.52 -1.77 -16.59
CA ALA A 38 9.94 -0.57 -17.19
C ALA A 38 9.47 0.42 -16.11
N TRP A 39 8.85 -0.06 -15.05
CA TRP A 39 8.47 0.79 -13.92
C TRP A 39 9.68 1.31 -13.15
N VAL A 40 10.70 0.48 -12.91
CA VAL A 40 11.95 0.94 -12.27
C VAL A 40 12.62 2.00 -13.15
N ALA A 41 12.60 1.84 -14.47
CA ALA A 41 13.14 2.81 -15.41
C ALA A 41 12.40 4.15 -15.38
N SER A 42 11.08 4.14 -15.15
CA SER A 42 10.26 5.36 -15.02
C SER A 42 10.34 6.02 -13.63
N ALA A 43 10.89 5.33 -12.63
CA ALA A 43 11.08 5.82 -11.26
C ALA A 43 12.57 6.13 -10.96
N PRO A 44 13.09 7.33 -11.32
CA PRO A 44 14.53 7.63 -11.25
C PRO A 44 15.13 7.48 -9.86
N ASP A 45 14.39 7.87 -8.80
CA ASP A 45 14.85 7.74 -7.42
C ASP A 45 14.99 6.28 -6.98
N THR A 46 13.99 5.45 -7.29
CA THR A 46 14.02 4.01 -7.01
C THR A 46 15.15 3.34 -7.77
N ARG A 47 15.32 3.69 -9.06
CA ARG A 47 16.41 3.18 -9.89
C ARG A 47 17.78 3.53 -9.32
N ALA A 48 17.99 4.78 -8.91
CA ALA A 48 19.25 5.20 -8.30
C ALA A 48 19.52 4.45 -7.00
N ALA A 49 18.50 4.24 -6.16
CA ALA A 49 18.62 3.46 -4.93
C ALA A 49 18.96 1.98 -5.18
N LEU A 50 18.29 1.34 -6.14
CA LEU A 50 18.55 -0.04 -6.53
C LEU A 50 19.93 -0.20 -7.18
N ARG A 51 20.37 0.75 -8.01
CA ARG A 51 21.71 0.75 -8.63
C ARG A 51 22.82 0.77 -7.59
N ARG A 52 22.67 1.54 -6.50
CA ARG A 52 23.62 1.51 -5.36
C ARG A 52 23.72 0.12 -4.72
N GLY A 53 22.63 -0.64 -4.72
CA GLY A 53 22.61 -2.03 -4.26
C GLY A 53 23.11 -3.06 -5.27
N GLY A 54 23.43 -2.66 -6.51
CA GLY A 54 23.91 -3.54 -7.57
C GLY A 54 22.93 -3.82 -8.72
N TYR A 55 21.79 -3.11 -8.80
CA TYR A 55 20.85 -3.30 -9.91
C TYR A 55 21.47 -2.95 -11.27
N GLY A 56 21.34 -3.87 -12.23
CA GLY A 56 21.93 -3.80 -13.57
C GLY A 56 23.37 -4.32 -13.67
N ALA A 57 24.06 -4.56 -12.55
CA ALA A 57 25.44 -5.07 -12.53
C ALA A 57 25.55 -6.44 -11.82
N ALA A 58 24.92 -6.57 -10.65
CA ALA A 58 24.92 -7.79 -9.82
C ALA A 58 23.61 -8.57 -9.91
N PHE A 59 22.50 -7.89 -10.18
CA PHE A 59 21.18 -8.48 -10.35
C PHE A 59 20.32 -7.62 -11.27
N THR A 60 19.28 -8.21 -11.84
CA THR A 60 18.34 -7.58 -12.78
C THR A 60 16.91 -7.64 -12.27
N ALA A 61 15.96 -7.10 -13.03
CA ALA A 61 14.53 -7.25 -12.72
C ALA A 61 14.11 -8.72 -12.63
N HIS A 62 14.68 -9.62 -13.42
CA HIS A 62 14.39 -11.06 -13.39
C HIS A 62 14.74 -11.68 -12.05
N ASP A 63 15.85 -11.27 -11.45
CA ASP A 63 16.29 -11.74 -10.13
C ASP A 63 15.44 -11.12 -9.02
N LEU A 64 15.05 -9.85 -9.19
CA LEU A 64 14.27 -9.08 -8.23
C LEU A 64 12.80 -9.48 -8.19
N PHE A 65 12.26 -9.94 -9.31
CA PHE A 65 10.83 -10.20 -9.50
C PHE A 65 10.26 -11.23 -8.52
N PRO A 66 10.91 -12.37 -8.22
CA PRO A 66 10.46 -13.29 -7.18
C PRO A 66 10.37 -12.64 -5.79
N LEU A 67 11.33 -11.78 -5.43
CA LEU A 67 11.29 -11.06 -4.16
C LEU A 67 10.15 -10.03 -4.14
N PHE A 68 9.95 -9.33 -5.26
CA PHE A 68 8.87 -8.39 -5.44
C PHE A 68 7.49 -9.06 -5.25
N GLN A 69 7.27 -10.22 -5.87
CA GLN A 69 6.01 -10.99 -5.73
C GLN A 69 5.71 -11.39 -4.28
N VAL A 70 6.74 -11.73 -3.50
CA VAL A 70 6.57 -12.01 -2.05
C VAL A 70 6.06 -10.77 -1.32
N PHE A 71 6.59 -9.59 -1.62
CA PHE A 71 6.14 -8.34 -0.99
C PHE A 71 4.81 -7.82 -1.51
N VAL A 72 4.45 -8.10 -2.77
CA VAL A 72 3.10 -7.84 -3.29
C VAL A 72 2.09 -8.65 -2.49
N ALA A 73 2.32 -9.96 -2.33
CA ALA A 73 1.45 -10.83 -1.54
C ALA A 73 1.37 -10.37 -0.06
N GLU A 74 2.47 -9.91 0.53
CA GLU A 74 2.48 -9.34 1.88
C GLU A 74 1.64 -8.04 1.96
N ALA A 75 1.75 -7.15 0.98
CA ALA A 75 1.01 -5.89 0.92
C ALA A 75 -0.49 -6.10 0.67
N GLU A 76 -0.85 -7.02 -0.22
CA GLU A 76 -2.24 -7.42 -0.48
C GLU A 76 -2.85 -8.17 0.71
N GLY A 77 -2.09 -9.09 1.32
CA GLY A 77 -2.47 -9.79 2.54
C GLY A 77 -2.65 -8.83 3.73
N SER A 78 -1.88 -7.75 3.79
CA SER A 78 -2.05 -6.66 4.78
C SER A 78 -3.31 -5.83 4.51
N ARG A 79 -3.70 -5.61 3.24
CA ARG A 79 -5.01 -5.02 2.91
C ARG A 79 -6.17 -5.94 3.33
N GLY A 80 -6.01 -7.25 3.14
CA GLY A 80 -6.98 -8.25 3.57
C GLY A 80 -7.06 -8.41 5.10
N SER A 81 -5.92 -8.31 5.80
CA SER A 81 -5.82 -8.46 7.26
C SER A 81 -6.09 -7.15 8.03
N ALA A 82 -6.08 -5.99 7.35
CA ALA A 82 -6.75 -4.79 7.83
C ALA A 82 -8.30 -4.96 7.88
N GLY A 83 -8.81 -6.11 7.42
CA GLY A 83 -10.14 -6.63 7.70
C GLY A 83 -10.19 -7.42 9.02
N SER A 84 -9.94 -6.76 10.15
CA SER A 84 -10.51 -7.13 11.46
C SER A 84 -11.23 -5.89 12.02
N PRO A 85 -12.38 -6.05 12.68
CA PRO A 85 -13.51 -5.14 12.53
C PRO A 85 -13.34 -3.87 13.35
N GLN A 86 -12.82 -2.81 12.73
CA GLN A 86 -12.88 -1.46 13.31
C GLN A 86 -13.46 -0.43 12.33
N GLY A 87 -14.25 -0.88 11.34
CA GLY A 87 -15.01 -0.03 10.43
C GLY A 87 -16.44 0.30 10.89
N SER A 88 -16.93 -0.31 11.97
CA SER A 88 -18.29 -0.06 12.47
C SER A 88 -18.35 1.04 13.54
N SER A 89 -17.30 1.26 14.33
CA SER A 89 -17.30 2.31 15.37
C SER A 89 -17.21 3.72 14.81
N GLN A 90 -16.41 3.96 13.76
CA GLN A 90 -16.23 5.32 13.23
C GLN A 90 -17.43 5.80 12.41
N LYS A 91 -18.04 4.93 11.59
CA LYS A 91 -19.32 5.22 10.91
C LYS A 91 -20.48 5.36 11.91
N ARG A 92 -20.54 4.54 12.96
CA ARG A 92 -21.54 4.70 14.03
C ARG A 92 -21.39 6.02 14.78
N TRP A 93 -20.16 6.46 15.05
CA TRP A 93 -19.91 7.76 15.69
C TRP A 93 -20.34 8.94 14.81
N LEU A 94 -20.05 8.88 13.51
CA LEU A 94 -20.50 9.91 12.57
C LEU A 94 -22.02 9.95 12.43
N VAL A 95 -22.70 8.79 12.39
CA VAL A 95 -24.16 8.72 12.37
C VAL A 95 -24.76 9.22 13.70
N ALA A 96 -24.19 8.84 14.84
CA ALA A 96 -24.65 9.28 16.16
C ALA A 96 -24.52 10.81 16.32
N LEU A 97 -23.42 11.39 15.86
CA LEU A 97 -23.19 12.83 15.91
C LEU A 97 -24.16 13.60 15.00
N LEU A 98 -24.48 13.04 13.83
CA LEU A 98 -25.46 13.61 12.92
C LEU A 98 -26.89 13.53 13.49
N VAL A 99 -27.27 12.40 14.10
CA VAL A 99 -28.56 12.26 14.79
C VAL A 99 -28.68 13.24 15.96
N LEU A 100 -27.64 13.37 16.78
CA LEU A 100 -27.63 14.33 17.89
C LEU A 100 -27.84 15.77 17.40
N LEU A 101 -27.15 16.16 16.32
CA LEU A 101 -27.31 17.49 15.71
C LEU A 101 -28.76 17.75 15.27
N VAL A 102 -29.39 16.78 14.60
CA VAL A 102 -30.79 16.89 14.14
C VAL A 102 -31.76 17.02 15.32
N VAL A 103 -31.55 16.25 16.40
CA VAL A 103 -32.40 16.33 17.60
C VAL A 103 -32.28 17.70 18.26
N VAL A 104 -31.07 18.23 18.42
CA VAL A 104 -30.84 19.57 18.99
C VAL A 104 -31.52 20.65 18.14
N LEU A 105 -31.41 20.54 16.81
CA LEU A 105 -32.04 21.49 15.89
C LEU A 105 -33.58 21.45 15.98
N LEU A 106 -34.16 20.26 16.07
CA LEU A 106 -35.61 20.08 16.25
C LEU A 106 -36.10 20.68 17.57
N VAL A 107 -35.38 20.46 18.68
CA VAL A 107 -35.73 21.05 19.98
C VAL A 107 -35.65 22.58 19.92
N ALA A 108 -34.64 23.15 19.27
CA ALA A 108 -34.52 24.59 19.10
C ALA A 108 -35.69 25.18 18.28
N VAL A 109 -36.10 24.51 17.20
CA VAL A 109 -37.24 24.94 16.37
C VAL A 109 -38.57 24.86 17.14
N VAL A 110 -38.78 23.79 17.92
CA VAL A 110 -40.00 23.66 18.75
C VAL A 110 -40.02 24.68 19.88
N ALA A 111 -38.87 24.95 20.51
CA ALA A 111 -38.75 25.98 21.54
C ALA A 111 -38.98 27.39 20.98
N TYR A 112 -38.54 27.66 19.75
CA TYR A 112 -38.76 28.94 19.07
C TYR A 112 -40.21 29.12 18.63
N THR A 113 -40.89 28.07 18.19
CA THR A 113 -42.29 28.13 17.73
C THR A 113 -43.32 28.11 18.87
N ARG A 114 -42.92 27.70 20.08
CA ARG A 114 -43.76 27.76 21.29
C ARG A 114 -43.57 29.04 22.12
N ARG A 115 -42.77 29.99 21.64
CA ARG A 115 -42.55 31.29 22.25
C ARG A 115 -43.30 32.37 21.48
#